data_AF-A0A8J6JAS3-F1
#
_entry.id   AF-A0A8J6JAS3-F1
#
_cell.length_a   1.000
_cell.length_b   1.000
_cell.length_c   1.000
_cell.angle_alpha   90.00
_cell.angle_beta   90.00
_cell.angle_gamma   90.00
#
_symmetry.space_group_name_H-M   'P 1'
#
loop_
_entity.id
_entity.type
_entity.pdbx_description
1 polymer ?
#
loop_
_entity_poly.entity_id
_entity_poly.type
_entity_poly.pdbx_seq_one_letter_code
_entity_poly.pdbx_strand_id
1 'polypeptide(L)'
;MTRRDLIHKWFVYALGLLPLWLLDDYILPRYPLFGVTPMLLPVAAAAVAVLEGAYAGAGFGMAVGLLWELAYPGGFGGLVLGMALAGMAIGALAQYALSQSFPGCLLCSAAILALLDLLRVLRGLITHAASLPALLQVAVPEFLYSLAWTPVVYLLFRAIFRRVGGTKLA
;
A
#
# COMPACT_ATOMS: atom_id res chain seq x y z
N MET A 1 -3.50 18.34 19.50
CA MET A 1 -4.62 17.90 18.63
C MET A 1 -5.78 17.47 19.51
N THR A 2 -7.00 17.94 19.22
CA THR A 2 -8.19 17.46 19.93
C THR A 2 -8.64 16.11 19.35
N ARG A 3 -9.39 15.29 20.10
CA ARG A 3 -9.88 13.98 19.59
C ARG A 3 -10.71 14.11 18.30
N ARG A 4 -11.40 15.25 18.11
CA ARG A 4 -12.19 15.53 16.90
C ARG A 4 -11.32 15.69 15.66
N ASP A 5 -10.17 16.36 15.77
CA ASP A 5 -9.26 16.57 14.66
C ASP A 5 -8.65 15.24 14.17
N LEU A 6 -8.34 14.35 15.13
CA LEU A 6 -7.82 13.02 14.82
C LEU A 6 -8.87 12.16 14.09
N ILE A 7 -10.13 12.18 14.55
CA ILE A 7 -11.23 11.45 13.89
C ILE A 7 -11.44 11.99 12.48
N HIS A 8 -11.45 13.31 12.31
CA HIS A 8 -11.60 13.93 10.99
C HIS A 8 -10.46 13.53 10.04
N LYS A 9 -9.22 13.51 10.53
CA LYS A 9 -8.04 13.05 9.79
C LYS A 9 -8.20 11.64 9.27
N TRP A 10 -8.46 10.69 10.18
CA TRP A 10 -8.61 9.28 9.79
C TRP A 10 -9.83 9.05 8.91
N PHE A 11 -10.90 9.81 9.11
CA PHE A 11 -12.08 9.78 8.25
C PHE A 11 -11.75 10.17 6.81
N VAL A 12 -10.99 11.25 6.60
CA VAL A 12 -10.58 11.67 5.25
C VAL A 12 -9.58 10.68 4.63
N TYR A 13 -8.69 10.08 5.42
CA TYR A 13 -7.81 9.00 4.95
C TYR A 13 -8.61 7.76 4.52
N ALA A 14 -9.61 7.35 5.30
CA ALA A 14 -10.51 6.26 4.94
C ALA A 14 -11.31 6.58 3.67
N LEU A 15 -11.78 7.83 3.54
CA LEU A 15 -12.48 8.30 2.34
C LEU A 15 -11.57 8.28 1.10
N GLY A 16 -10.27 8.54 1.26
CA GLY A 16 -9.28 8.43 0.18
C GLY A 16 -8.92 6.98 -0.17
N LEU A 17 -8.96 6.08 0.82
CA LEU A 17 -8.73 4.65 0.64
C LEU A 17 -9.90 3.95 -0.06
N LEU A 18 -11.14 4.35 0.21
CA LEU A 18 -12.35 3.79 -0.40
C LEU A 18 -12.32 3.72 -1.95
N PRO A 19 -12.03 4.80 -2.69
CA PRO A 19 -11.97 4.74 -4.14
C PRO A 19 -10.80 3.89 -4.65
N LEU A 20 -9.67 3.85 -3.92
CA LEU A 20 -8.55 2.97 -4.27
C LEU A 20 -8.93 1.51 -4.10
N TRP A 21 -9.62 1.17 -3.01
CA TRP A 21 -10.12 -0.18 -2.76
C TRP A 21 -11.18 -0.60 -3.79
N LEU A 22 -12.15 0.28 -4.11
CA LEU A 22 -13.13 0.00 -5.16
C LEU A 22 -12.47 -0.17 -6.54
N LEU A 23 -11.42 0.60 -6.84
CA LEU A 23 -10.66 0.45 -8.08
C LEU A 23 -9.93 -0.89 -8.11
N ASP A 24 -9.28 -1.27 -7.00
CA ASP A 24 -8.51 -2.52 -6.82
C ASP A 24 -9.39 -3.77 -6.87
N ASP A 25 -10.58 -3.75 -6.27
CA ASP A 25 -11.45 -4.93 -6.11
C ASP A 25 -12.53 -5.05 -7.20
N TYR A 26 -13.11 -3.95 -7.68
CA TYR A 26 -14.24 -3.99 -8.62
C TYR A 26 -13.88 -3.67 -10.07
N ILE A 27 -12.93 -2.76 -10.30
CA ILE A 27 -12.70 -2.21 -11.64
C ILE A 27 -11.53 -2.93 -12.32
N LEU A 28 -10.38 -3.03 -11.63
CA LEU A 28 -9.16 -3.62 -12.18
C LEU A 28 -9.28 -5.12 -12.47
N PRO A 29 -9.99 -5.94 -11.66
CA PRO A 29 -10.22 -7.34 -11.99
C PRO A 29 -11.22 -7.53 -13.14
N ARG A 30 -12.12 -6.57 -13.38
CA ARG A 30 -13.12 -6.61 -14.48
C ARG A 30 -12.59 -6.06 -15.80
N TYR A 31 -11.69 -5.08 -15.74
CA TYR A 31 -11.02 -4.49 -16.91
C TYR A 31 -9.52 -4.60 -16.73
N PRO A 32 -8.94 -5.81 -16.87
CA PRO A 32 -7.51 -5.99 -16.70
C PRO A 32 -6.79 -5.17 -17.77
N LEU A 33 -6.05 -4.15 -17.33
CA LEU A 33 -5.24 -3.32 -18.22
C LEU A 33 -4.14 -4.21 -18.81
N PHE A 34 -4.29 -4.60 -20.07
CA PHE A 34 -3.39 -5.53 -20.76
C PHE A 34 -3.24 -6.90 -20.06
N GLY A 35 -4.28 -7.37 -19.36
CA GLY A 35 -4.26 -8.68 -18.69
C GLY A 35 -3.65 -8.69 -17.28
N VAL A 36 -3.38 -7.52 -16.69
CA VAL A 36 -2.64 -7.39 -15.42
C VAL A 36 -3.42 -6.53 -14.42
N THR A 37 -3.51 -6.99 -13.17
CA THR A 37 -4.19 -6.30 -12.07
C THR A 37 -3.16 -5.61 -11.16
N PRO A 38 -2.97 -4.28 -11.21
CA PRO A 38 -2.08 -3.57 -10.31
C PRO A 38 -2.58 -3.60 -8.86
N MET A 39 -1.64 -3.54 -7.92
CA MET A 39 -1.90 -3.56 -6.48
C MET A 39 -1.86 -2.13 -5.92
N LEU A 40 -3.02 -1.55 -5.66
CA LEU A 40 -3.13 -0.17 -5.19
C LEU A 40 -3.08 -0.06 -3.67
N LEU A 41 -3.55 -1.09 -2.96
CA LEU A 41 -3.58 -1.16 -1.49
C LEU A 41 -2.19 -1.01 -0.84
N PRO A 42 -1.13 -1.73 -1.26
CA PRO A 42 0.19 -1.57 -0.65
C PRO A 42 0.84 -0.21 -0.95
N VAL A 43 0.56 0.34 -2.13
CA VAL A 43 1.03 1.68 -2.53
C VAL A 43 0.38 2.75 -1.65
N ALA A 44 -0.91 2.61 -1.34
CA ALA A 44 -1.61 3.49 -0.41
C ALA A 44 -1.01 3.43 1.01
N ALA A 45 -0.71 2.22 1.50
CA ALA A 45 -0.08 2.03 2.80
C ALA A 45 1.31 2.69 2.86
N ALA A 46 2.14 2.51 1.82
CA ALA A 46 3.43 3.16 1.72
C ALA A 46 3.33 4.69 1.67
N ALA A 47 2.37 5.24 0.91
CA ALA A 47 2.17 6.69 0.81
C ALA A 47 1.78 7.31 2.16
N VAL A 48 0.84 6.70 2.89
CA VAL A 48 0.44 7.18 4.22
C VAL A 48 1.59 7.03 5.22
N ALA A 49 2.33 5.92 5.20
CA ALA A 49 3.49 5.72 6.05
C ALA A 49 4.58 6.78 5.83
N VAL A 50 4.88 7.13 4.58
CA VAL A 50 5.88 8.18 4.26
C VAL A 50 5.43 9.57 4.70
N LEU A 51 4.13 9.87 4.59
CA LEU A 51 3.59 11.18 4.93
C LEU A 51 3.36 11.37 6.43
N GLU A 52 2.91 10.32 7.14
CA GLU A 52 2.45 10.39 8.52
C GLU A 52 3.42 9.73 9.53
N GLY A 53 4.42 8.99 9.06
CA GLY A 53 5.44 8.37 9.90
C GLY A 53 5.10 6.97 10.42
N ALA A 54 6.00 6.42 11.25
CA ALA A 54 5.98 5.00 11.63
C ALA A 54 4.69 4.54 12.34
N TYR A 55 4.23 5.27 13.36
CA TYR A 55 3.05 4.87 14.14
C TYR A 55 1.76 4.93 13.32
N ALA A 56 1.57 6.01 12.56
CA ALA A 56 0.42 6.16 11.69
C ALA A 56 0.47 5.18 10.52
N GLY A 57 1.65 4.93 9.95
CA GLY A 57 1.90 3.93 8.92
C GLY A 57 1.59 2.51 9.39
N ALA A 58 1.94 2.16 10.64
CA ALA A 58 1.60 0.87 11.22
C ALA A 58 0.08 0.68 11.39
N GLY A 59 -0.61 1.68 11.94
CA GLY A 59 -2.06 1.65 12.13
C GLY A 59 -2.82 1.58 10.80
N PHE A 60 -2.42 2.40 9.83
CA PHE A 60 -3.02 2.38 8.51
C PHE A 60 -2.68 1.09 7.74
N GLY A 61 -1.45 0.60 7.85
CA GLY A 61 -1.01 -0.67 7.28
C GLY A 61 -1.80 -1.87 7.82
N MET A 62 -2.10 -1.91 9.12
CA MET A 62 -3.02 -2.92 9.70
C MET A 62 -4.41 -2.83 9.07
N ALA A 63 -4.98 -1.63 8.97
CA ALA A 63 -6.31 -1.45 8.40
C ALA A 63 -6.37 -1.88 6.92
N VAL A 64 -5.34 -1.55 6.14
CA VAL A 64 -5.19 -1.97 4.75
C VAL A 64 -5.03 -3.49 4.65
N GLY A 65 -4.20 -4.10 5.49
CA GLY A 65 -4.03 -5.55 5.52
C GLY A 65 -5.33 -6.29 5.90
N LEU A 66 -6.11 -5.75 6.84
CA LEU A 66 -7.41 -6.30 7.20
C LEU A 66 -8.42 -6.19 6.05
N LEU A 67 -8.45 -5.03 5.39
CA LEU A 67 -9.30 -4.80 4.22
C LEU A 67 -8.94 -5.77 3.08
N TRP A 68 -7.65 -6.04 2.90
CA TRP A 68 -7.17 -7.00 1.93
C TRP A 68 -7.64 -8.42 2.23
N GLU A 69 -7.44 -8.90 3.46
CA GLU A 69 -7.89 -10.25 3.87
C GLU A 69 -9.41 -10.42 3.73
N LEU A 70 -10.18 -9.34 3.94
CA LEU A 70 -11.63 -9.35 3.73
C LEU A 70 -12.03 -9.35 2.24
N ALA A 71 -11.26 -8.68 1.39
CA ALA A 71 -11.53 -8.59 -0.05
C ALA A 71 -11.12 -9.87 -0.82
N TYR A 72 -10.05 -10.55 -0.39
CA TYR A 72 -9.53 -11.74 -1.07
C TYR A 72 -9.74 -13.03 -0.24
N PRO A 73 -10.77 -13.83 -0.55
CA PRO A 73 -10.99 -15.12 0.14
C PRO A 73 -9.82 -16.08 -0.14
N GLY A 74 -9.11 -16.49 0.91
CA GLY A 74 -7.89 -17.31 0.84
C GLY A 74 -6.61 -16.63 1.32
N GLY A 75 -6.72 -15.38 1.79
CA GLY A 75 -5.67 -14.64 2.49
C GLY A 75 -5.08 -15.41 3.68
N PHE A 76 -3.81 -15.13 3.96
CA PHE A 76 -3.13 -15.63 5.16
C PHE A 76 -3.09 -14.46 6.13
N GLY A 77 -3.78 -14.56 7.28
CA GLY A 77 -3.91 -13.46 8.25
C GLY A 77 -2.60 -12.80 8.69
N GLY A 78 -1.44 -13.43 8.45
CA GLY A 78 -0.13 -12.78 8.59
C GLY A 78 0.11 -11.59 7.65
N LEU A 79 -0.67 -11.41 6.58
CA LEU A 79 -0.64 -10.21 5.74
C LEU A 79 -1.01 -8.95 6.51
N VAL A 80 -1.92 -9.04 7.49
CA VAL A 80 -2.27 -7.90 8.37
C VAL A 80 -1.06 -7.42 9.15
N LEU A 81 -0.36 -8.36 9.80
CA LEU A 81 0.88 -8.09 10.53
C LEU A 81 2.01 -7.65 9.60
N GLY A 82 2.13 -8.28 8.43
CA GLY A 82 3.12 -7.92 7.41
C GLY A 82 2.95 -6.47 6.94
N MET A 83 1.72 -6.06 6.63
CA MET A 83 1.41 -4.69 6.21
C MET A 83 1.57 -3.67 7.34
N ALA A 84 1.29 -4.05 8.58
CA ALA A 84 1.57 -3.23 9.77
C ALA A 84 3.07 -2.96 9.92
N LEU A 85 3.88 -4.02 9.88
CA LEU A 85 5.33 -3.94 10.03
C LEU A 85 5.96 -3.21 8.85
N ALA A 86 5.49 -3.46 7.62
CA ALA A 86 5.95 -2.74 6.44
C ALA A 86 5.61 -1.25 6.52
N GLY A 87 4.39 -0.90 6.93
CA GLY A 87 3.99 0.49 7.17
C GLY A 87 4.81 1.17 8.26
N MET A 88 5.13 0.46 9.34
CA MET A 88 6.01 0.95 10.40
C MET A 88 7.44 1.19 9.88
N ALA A 89 8.01 0.22 9.17
CA ALA A 89 9.36 0.28 8.64
C ALA A 89 9.52 1.40 7.61
N ILE A 90 8.57 1.53 6.69
CA ILE A 90 8.53 2.60 5.69
C ILE A 90 8.38 3.96 6.37
N GLY A 91 7.49 4.08 7.35
CA GLY A 91 7.31 5.32 8.08
C GLY A 91 8.54 5.71 8.89
N ALA A 92 9.24 4.74 9.47
CA ALA A 92 10.51 4.98 10.16
C ALA A 92 11.61 5.38 9.17
N LEU A 93 11.73 4.70 8.03
CA LEU A 93 12.68 5.05 6.98
C LEU A 93 12.43 6.48 6.45
N ALA A 94 11.16 6.87 6.28
CA ALA A 94 10.80 8.23 5.87
C ALA A 94 11.01 9.30 6.96
N GLN A 95 11.14 8.90 8.22
CA GLN A 95 11.48 9.83 9.30
C GLN A 95 13.01 9.99 9.46
N TYR A 96 13.77 8.91 9.28
CA TYR A 96 15.20 8.89 9.59
C TYR A 96 16.14 8.95 8.37
N ALA A 97 15.72 8.43 7.21
CA ALA A 97 16.61 8.22 6.06
C ALA A 97 16.13 8.88 4.76
N LEU A 98 14.82 8.97 4.55
CA LEU A 98 14.21 9.51 3.33
C LEU A 98 13.55 10.86 3.61
N SER A 99 13.69 11.80 2.68
CA SER A 99 12.85 12.99 2.69
C SER A 99 11.39 12.61 2.36
N GLN A 100 10.42 13.38 2.86
CA GLN A 100 8.98 13.26 2.52
C GLN A 100 8.69 13.66 1.05
N SER A 101 9.52 13.20 0.13
CA SER A 101 9.55 13.52 -1.28
C SER A 101 8.98 12.37 -2.11
N PHE A 102 8.55 12.69 -3.33
CA PHE A 102 8.03 11.70 -4.27
C PHE A 102 9.00 10.50 -4.50
N PRO A 103 10.33 10.70 -4.66
CA PRO A 103 11.28 9.58 -4.80
C PRO A 103 11.30 8.67 -3.58
N GLY A 104 11.15 9.21 -2.37
CA GLY A 104 11.08 8.41 -1.15
C GLY A 104 9.85 7.52 -1.12
N CYS A 105 8.68 8.07 -1.50
CA CYS A 105 7.45 7.28 -1.64
C CYS A 105 7.58 6.22 -2.74
N LEU A 106 8.22 6.55 -3.86
CA LEU A 106 8.44 5.61 -4.96
C LEU A 106 9.32 4.43 -4.55
N LEU A 107 10.44 4.71 -3.85
CA LEU A 107 11.33 3.69 -3.31
C LEU A 107 10.65 2.81 -2.26
N CYS A 108 9.88 3.40 -1.35
CA CYS A 108 9.14 2.64 -0.34
C CYS A 108 8.02 1.79 -0.96
N SER A 109 7.33 2.31 -1.97
CA SER A 109 6.31 1.57 -2.73
C SER A 109 6.96 0.43 -3.52
N ALA A 110 8.10 0.67 -4.16
CA ALA A 110 8.87 -0.38 -4.82
C ALA A 110 9.33 -1.46 -3.83
N ALA A 111 9.81 -1.08 -2.65
CA ALA A 111 10.26 -2.03 -1.63
C ALA A 111 9.12 -2.93 -1.11
N ILE A 112 7.95 -2.35 -0.81
CA ILE A 112 6.81 -3.13 -0.33
C ILE A 112 6.24 -4.05 -1.41
N LEU A 113 6.15 -3.56 -2.66
CA LEU A 113 5.71 -4.36 -3.80
C LEU A 113 6.67 -5.52 -4.06
N ALA A 114 7.98 -5.25 -4.11
CA ALA A 114 8.99 -6.29 -4.30
C ALA A 114 8.97 -7.35 -3.19
N LEU A 115 8.75 -6.94 -1.94
CA LEU A 115 8.62 -7.87 -0.82
C LEU A 115 7.35 -8.72 -0.94
N LEU A 116 6.21 -8.12 -1.32
CA LEU A 116 4.95 -8.84 -1.53
C LEU A 116 5.03 -9.80 -2.72
N ASP A 117 5.61 -9.40 -3.84
CA ASP A 117 5.82 -10.24 -5.01
C ASP A 117 6.74 -11.41 -4.67
N LEU A 118 7.85 -11.16 -3.95
CA LEU A 118 8.74 -12.23 -3.51
C LEU A 118 8.03 -13.23 -2.59
N LEU A 119 7.23 -12.74 -1.63
CA LEU A 119 6.42 -13.60 -0.76
C LEU A 119 5.38 -14.41 -1.54
N ARG A 120 4.74 -13.80 -2.54
CA ARG A 120 3.77 -14.47 -3.42
C ARG A 120 4.43 -15.56 -4.26
N VAL A 121 5.56 -15.26 -4.91
CA VAL A 121 6.34 -16.24 -5.69
C VAL A 121 6.83 -17.38 -4.81
N LEU A 122 7.39 -17.07 -3.65
CA LEU A 122 7.89 -18.08 -2.70
C LEU A 122 6.76 -18.99 -2.20
N ARG A 123 5.60 -18.41 -1.88
CA ARG A 123 4.41 -19.20 -1.49
C ARG A 123 3.93 -20.08 -2.64
N GLY A 124 3.81 -19.53 -3.85
CA GLY A 124 3.41 -20.28 -5.03
C GLY A 124 4.33 -21.47 -5.34
N LEU A 125 5.64 -21.31 -5.05
CA LEU A 125 6.63 -22.37 -5.19
C LEU A 125 6.48 -23.45 -4.10
N ILE A 126 6.27 -23.05 -2.83
CA ILE A 126 6.07 -23.98 -1.70
C ILE A 126 4.77 -24.77 -1.86
N THR A 127 3.70 -24.13 -2.34
CA THR A 127 2.39 -24.78 -2.53
C THR A 127 2.27 -25.54 -3.86
N HIS A 128 3.36 -25.62 -4.66
CA HIS A 128 3.36 -26.18 -6.02
C HIS A 128 2.20 -25.68 -6.90
N ALA A 129 1.81 -24.41 -6.73
CA ALA A 129 0.63 -23.87 -7.41
C ALA A 129 0.89 -23.58 -8.89
N ALA A 130 2.11 -23.22 -9.27
CA ALA A 130 2.52 -22.92 -10.65
C ALA A 130 4.04 -22.97 -10.84
N SER A 131 4.50 -22.99 -12.08
CA SER A 131 5.93 -22.90 -12.41
C SER A 131 6.46 -21.47 -12.21
N LEU A 132 7.71 -21.36 -11.73
CA LEU A 132 8.46 -20.11 -11.51
C LEU A 132 8.35 -19.07 -12.65
N PRO A 133 8.48 -19.46 -13.94
CA PRO A 133 8.33 -18.50 -15.05
C PRO A 133 6.92 -17.94 -15.21
N ALA A 134 5.87 -18.73 -14.91
CA ALA A 134 4.49 -18.26 -14.99
C ALA A 134 4.18 -17.25 -13.87
N LEU A 135 4.74 -17.47 -12.66
CA LEU A 135 4.61 -16.53 -11.54
C LEU A 135 5.33 -15.20 -11.82
N LEU A 136 6.53 -15.25 -12.40
CA LEU A 136 7.29 -14.05 -12.77
C LEU A 136 6.65 -13.25 -13.90
N GLN A 137 6.01 -13.90 -14.87
CA GLN A 137 5.31 -13.22 -15.97
C GLN A 137 4.10 -12.40 -15.49
N VAL A 138 3.50 -12.76 -14.36
CA VAL A 138 2.41 -11.98 -13.75
C VAL A 138 2.96 -10.92 -12.79
N ALA A 139 3.93 -11.28 -11.95
CA ALA A 139 4.49 -10.39 -10.94
C ALA A 139 5.23 -9.17 -11.53
N VAL A 140 6.02 -9.35 -12.60
CA VAL A 140 6.78 -8.25 -13.21
C VAL A 140 5.88 -7.14 -13.75
N PRO A 141 4.85 -7.41 -14.57
CA PRO A 141 3.96 -6.35 -15.00
C PRO A 141 3.07 -5.84 -13.85
N GLU A 142 2.66 -6.68 -12.90
CA GLU A 142 1.91 -6.23 -11.70
C GLU A 142 2.73 -5.19 -10.91
N PHE A 143 4.03 -5.43 -10.72
CA PHE A 143 4.98 -4.49 -10.12
C PHE A 143 5.07 -3.19 -10.92
N LEU A 144 5.29 -3.26 -12.24
CA LEU A 144 5.47 -2.07 -13.08
C LEU A 144 4.21 -1.22 -13.15
N TYR A 145 3.03 -1.83 -13.28
CA TYR A 145 1.76 -1.09 -13.30
C TYR A 145 1.46 -0.48 -11.93
N SER A 146 1.72 -1.19 -10.83
CA SER A 146 1.56 -0.65 -9.48
C SER A 146 2.50 0.54 -9.25
N LEU A 147 3.74 0.46 -9.76
CA LEU A 147 4.71 1.55 -9.69
C LEU A 147 4.27 2.76 -10.54
N ALA A 148 3.69 2.52 -11.73
CA ALA A 148 3.15 3.56 -12.58
C ALA A 148 1.95 4.31 -11.94
N TRP A 149 1.17 3.62 -11.10
CA TRP A 149 0.08 4.24 -10.33
C TRP A 149 0.55 4.97 -9.07
N THR A 150 1.76 4.70 -8.59
CA THR A 150 2.36 5.37 -7.41
C THR A 150 2.28 6.90 -7.43
N PRO A 151 2.61 7.63 -8.52
CA PRO A 151 2.43 9.08 -8.56
C PRO A 151 1.00 9.55 -8.34
N VAL A 152 0.01 8.85 -8.91
CA VAL A 152 -1.40 9.21 -8.75
C VAL A 152 -1.84 9.02 -7.30
N VAL A 153 -1.50 7.86 -6.71
CA VAL A 153 -1.80 7.53 -5.31
C VAL A 153 -1.11 8.50 -4.35
N TYR A 154 0.18 8.78 -4.57
CA TYR A 154 0.94 9.73 -3.76
C TYR A 154 0.35 11.14 -3.84
N LEU A 155 -0.01 11.62 -5.02
CA LEU A 155 -0.61 12.96 -5.16
C LEU A 155 -1.96 13.06 -4.46
N LEU A 156 -2.78 12.00 -4.52
CA LEU A 156 -4.06 11.92 -3.83
C LEU A 156 -3.87 12.01 -2.30
N PHE A 157 -3.03 11.15 -1.73
CA PHE A 157 -2.76 11.18 -0.28
C PHE A 157 -2.01 12.43 0.16
N ARG A 158 -1.13 13.00 -0.67
CA ARG A 158 -0.47 14.28 -0.40
C ARG A 158 -1.46 15.44 -0.43
N ALA A 159 -2.48 15.40 -1.28
CA ALA A 159 -3.55 16.38 -1.27
C ALA A 159 -4.39 16.27 0.02
N ILE A 160 -4.70 15.05 0.45
CA ILE A 160 -5.37 14.78 1.73
C ILE A 160 -4.53 15.29 2.89
N PHE A 161 -3.26 14.92 2.97
CA PHE A 161 -2.32 15.36 4.01
C PHE A 161 -2.24 16.88 4.12
N ARG A 162 -2.19 17.59 2.98
CA ARG A 162 -2.19 19.06 2.95
C ARG A 162 -3.51 19.66 3.44
N ARG A 163 -4.65 19.01 3.19
CA ARG A 163 -5.97 19.50 3.61
C ARG A 163 -6.26 19.28 5.08
N VAL A 164 -5.84 18.16 5.66
CA VAL A 164 -6.14 17.85 7.05
C VAL A 164 -5.12 18.45 8.04
N GLY A 165 -4.15 19.22 7.54
CA GLY A 165 -3.15 19.85 8.38
C GLY A 165 -2.26 18.80 9.03
N GLY A 166 -1.31 18.27 8.26
CA GLY A 166 -0.25 17.43 8.80
C GLY A 166 0.38 18.12 10.01
N THR A 167 0.23 17.53 11.19
CA THR A 167 1.19 17.74 12.27
C THR A 167 2.55 17.48 11.65
N LYS A 168 3.31 18.55 11.38
CA LYS A 168 4.73 18.45 11.09
C LYS A 168 5.27 17.52 12.16
N LEU A 169 5.80 16.38 11.70
CA LEU A 169 6.57 15.38 12.44
C LEU A 169 6.96 15.92 13.83
N ALA A 170 6.16 15.55 14.83
CA ALA A 170 6.55 15.69 16.22
C ALA A 170 7.56 14.59 16.54
#